data_AF-A0A3A1N8T5-F1
#
_entry.id   AF-A0A3A1N8T5-F1
#
_cell.length_a   1.000
_cell.length_b   1.000
_cell.length_c   1.000
_cell.angle_alpha   90.00
_cell.angle_beta   90.00
_cell.angle_gamma   90.00
#
_symmetry.space_group_name_H-M   'P 1'
#
loop_
_entity.id
_entity.type
_entity.pdbx_description
1 polymer ?
#
loop_
_entity_poly.entity_id
_entity_poly.type
_entity_poly.pdbx_seq_one_letter_code
_entity_poly.pdbx_strand_id
1 'polypeptide(L)'
;MMEEGKFELEAMDFMMGTMSLDKAREFEKFLDKNPKYKERYTDLLDTWNMVDVLDAPEPSAKMDETFFEMLSNEVDKKRSSSMGGNFLEGLFAIFRPQLAFGILLLAIGLGAGYYLAPSMGRNEPTQISVNGNETAEVRQKLVLTLLDQPSANQRLQGVGEANKFENADDIVIKALLQTLNHDPNVNVRLAAVESLTNYVDNPLVRQGLVKSIANQESPILQITLANLMVALQEKASIEPFRQLLKQKQLDTTVKKRIEKSIESII
;
A
#
# COMPACT_ATOMS: atom_id res chain seq x y z
N MET A 1 -17.95 43.37 -2.24
CA MET A 1 -17.53 42.87 -3.57
C MET A 1 -17.00 41.47 -3.36
N MET A 2 -17.48 40.49 -4.12
CA MET A 2 -16.99 39.10 -4.05
C MET A 2 -15.67 39.03 -4.84
N GLU A 3 -14.64 38.38 -4.30
CA GLU A 3 -13.38 38.14 -5.00
C GLU A 3 -13.61 37.26 -6.23
N GLU A 4 -12.93 37.57 -7.34
CA GLU A 4 -13.19 36.93 -8.65
C GLU A 4 -13.02 35.40 -8.60
N GLY A 5 -11.96 34.90 -7.96
CA GLY A 5 -11.74 33.46 -7.82
C GLY A 5 -12.79 32.75 -6.94
N LYS A 6 -13.43 33.47 -6.02
CA LYS A 6 -14.50 32.90 -5.18
C LYS A 6 -15.81 32.76 -5.96
N PHE A 7 -16.11 33.71 -6.83
CA PHE A 7 -17.30 33.66 -7.68
C PHE A 7 -17.25 32.48 -8.66
N GLU A 8 -16.08 32.23 -9.27
CA GLU A 8 -15.92 31.15 -10.25
C GLU A 8 -16.13 29.77 -9.60
N LEU A 9 -15.59 29.55 -8.39
CA LEU A 9 -15.81 28.31 -7.64
C LEU A 9 -17.29 28.09 -7.29
N GLU A 10 -17.97 29.13 -6.78
CA GLU A 10 -19.41 29.04 -6.47
C GLU A 10 -20.26 28.84 -7.73
N ALA A 11 -19.89 29.45 -8.85
CA ALA A 11 -20.53 29.25 -10.14
C ALA A 11 -20.36 27.82 -10.66
N MET A 12 -19.16 27.23 -10.55
CA MET A 12 -18.91 25.85 -10.94
C MET A 12 -19.67 24.86 -10.06
N ASP A 13 -19.67 25.06 -8.74
CA ASP A 13 -20.44 24.24 -7.80
C ASP A 13 -21.96 24.31 -8.05
N PHE A 14 -22.45 25.47 -8.49
CA PHE A 14 -23.84 25.64 -8.91
C PHE A 14 -24.14 24.86 -10.20
N MET A 15 -23.30 24.98 -11.24
CA MET A 15 -23.46 24.28 -12.51
C MET A 15 -23.39 22.75 -12.37
N MET A 16 -22.52 22.25 -11.50
CA MET A 16 -22.37 20.81 -11.23
C MET A 16 -23.43 20.26 -10.26
N GLY A 17 -24.27 21.11 -9.67
CA GLY A 17 -25.29 20.71 -8.69
C GLY A 17 -24.72 20.20 -7.36
N THR A 18 -23.45 20.51 -7.05
CA THR A 18 -22.75 20.09 -5.82
C THR A 18 -23.05 20.99 -4.63
N MET A 19 -23.67 22.15 -4.87
CA MET A 19 -24.03 23.12 -3.84
C MET A 19 -25.31 22.72 -3.06
N SER A 20 -25.36 23.05 -1.76
CA SER A 20 -26.55 22.81 -0.94
C SER A 20 -27.74 23.70 -1.38
N LEU A 21 -28.97 23.21 -1.19
CA LEU A 21 -30.21 23.88 -1.62
C LEU A 21 -30.35 25.32 -1.11
N ASP A 22 -29.93 25.59 0.13
CA ASP A 22 -29.99 26.93 0.72
C ASP A 22 -28.97 27.88 0.07
N LYS A 23 -27.75 27.40 -0.17
CA LYS A 23 -26.70 28.18 -0.85
C LYS A 23 -27.04 28.44 -2.32
N ALA A 24 -27.66 27.48 -3.00
CA ALA A 24 -28.12 27.64 -4.38
C ALA A 24 -29.14 28.79 -4.52
N ARG A 25 -30.11 28.87 -3.60
CA ARG A 25 -31.08 29.98 -3.59
C ARG A 25 -30.45 31.32 -3.24
N GLU A 26 -29.42 31.34 -2.38
CA GLU A 26 -28.66 32.56 -2.07
C GLU A 26 -27.84 33.03 -3.27
N PHE A 27 -27.22 32.10 -3.98
CA PHE A 27 -26.44 32.37 -5.19
C PHE A 27 -27.33 32.88 -6.34
N GLU A 28 -28.49 32.28 -6.55
CA GLU A 28 -29.48 32.74 -7.52
C GLU A 28 -29.95 34.18 -7.22
N LYS A 29 -30.29 34.47 -5.95
CA LYS A 29 -30.61 35.83 -5.51
C LYS A 29 -29.43 36.79 -5.67
N PHE A 30 -28.20 36.32 -5.54
CA PHE A 30 -26.99 37.12 -5.76
C PHE A 30 -26.82 37.47 -7.25
N LEU A 31 -27.03 36.51 -8.16
CA LEU A 31 -26.99 36.74 -9.60
C LEU A 31 -28.05 37.75 -10.05
N ASP A 32 -29.28 37.67 -9.53
CA ASP A 32 -30.34 38.62 -9.88
C ASP A 32 -30.11 40.04 -9.38
N LYS A 33 -29.39 40.19 -8.27
CA LYS A 33 -29.02 41.52 -7.72
C LYS A 33 -27.80 42.13 -8.38
N ASN A 34 -27.01 41.34 -9.12
CA ASN A 34 -25.73 41.78 -9.67
C ASN A 34 -25.61 41.44 -11.17
N PRO A 35 -26.09 42.32 -12.06
CA PRO A 35 -26.12 42.09 -13.52
C PRO A 35 -24.75 41.71 -14.11
N LYS A 36 -23.66 42.32 -13.63
CA LYS A 36 -22.29 42.03 -14.06
C LYS A 36 -21.87 40.58 -13.80
N TYR A 37 -22.30 40.00 -12.69
CA TYR A 37 -21.97 38.61 -12.34
C TYR A 37 -22.91 37.63 -13.05
N LYS A 38 -24.12 38.05 -13.40
CA LYS A 38 -25.04 37.27 -14.24
C LYS A 38 -24.48 37.07 -15.65
N GLU A 39 -23.94 38.13 -16.25
CA GLU A 39 -23.26 38.06 -17.56
C GLU A 39 -22.03 37.14 -17.51
N ARG A 40 -21.20 37.26 -16.47
CA ARG A 40 -20.04 36.37 -16.28
C ARG A 40 -20.42 34.91 -16.05
N TYR A 41 -21.54 34.66 -15.36
CA TYR A 41 -22.08 33.30 -15.19
C TYR A 41 -22.54 32.71 -16.52
N THR A 42 -23.21 33.49 -17.37
CA THR A 42 -23.63 33.03 -18.69
C THR A 42 -22.44 32.70 -19.59
N ASP A 43 -21.37 33.49 -19.55
CA ASP A 43 -20.14 33.20 -20.33
C ASP A 43 -19.49 31.87 -19.91
N LEU A 44 -19.46 31.60 -18.60
CA LEU A 44 -18.96 30.33 -18.05
C LEU A 44 -19.85 29.16 -18.45
N LEU A 45 -21.16 29.33 -18.40
CA LEU A 45 -22.14 28.30 -18.80
C LEU A 45 -22.02 27.97 -20.28
N ASP A 46 -21.86 28.98 -21.15
CA ASP A 46 -21.69 28.79 -22.58
C ASP A 46 -20.39 28.04 -22.90
N THR A 47 -19.30 28.37 -22.19
CA THR A 47 -18.02 27.66 -22.31
C THR A 47 -18.16 26.19 -21.88
N TRP A 48 -18.87 25.92 -20.78
CA TRP A 48 -19.10 24.56 -20.29
C TRP A 48 -19.92 23.73 -21.28
N ASN A 49 -21.01 24.30 -21.81
CA ASN A 49 -21.83 23.64 -22.82
C ASN A 49 -21.06 23.34 -24.10
N MET A 50 -20.08 24.17 -24.46
CA MET A 50 -19.22 23.93 -25.62
C MET A 50 -18.29 22.72 -25.43
N VAL A 51 -17.91 22.40 -24.18
CA VAL A 51 -17.16 21.17 -23.84
C VAL A 51 -18.04 19.94 -23.91
N ASP A 52 -19.31 20.05 -23.52
CA ASP A 52 -20.29 18.94 -23.59
C ASP A 52 -20.66 18.57 -25.04
N VAL A 53 -20.46 19.49 -25.98
CA VAL A 53 -20.64 19.28 -27.42
C VAL A 53 -19.44 18.57 -28.06
N LEU A 54 -18.34 18.37 -27.34
CA LEU A 54 -17.22 17.56 -27.82
C LEU A 54 -17.56 16.08 -27.63
N ASP A 55 -17.98 15.41 -28.70
CA ASP A 55 -18.07 13.95 -28.74
C ASP A 55 -16.72 13.36 -28.35
N ALA A 56 -16.66 12.80 -27.13
CA ALA A 56 -15.51 12.02 -26.72
C ALA A 56 -15.46 10.78 -27.61
N PRO A 57 -14.39 10.58 -28.42
CA PRO A 57 -14.32 9.42 -29.29
C PRO A 57 -14.31 8.16 -28.42
N GLU A 58 -15.19 7.19 -28.73
CA GLU A 58 -15.17 5.91 -28.04
C GLU A 58 -13.79 5.26 -28.20
N PRO A 59 -13.18 4.76 -27.11
CA PRO A 59 -11.90 4.09 -27.21
C PRO A 59 -12.01 2.93 -28.19
N SER A 60 -11.12 2.90 -29.19
CA SER A 60 -11.14 1.85 -30.21
C SER A 60 -10.92 0.48 -29.55
N ALA A 61 -11.60 -0.57 -30.03
CA ALA A 61 -11.41 -1.95 -29.56
C ALA A 61 -9.93 -2.41 -29.57
N LYS A 62 -9.10 -1.83 -30.45
CA LYS A 62 -7.65 -2.09 -30.52
C LYS A 62 -6.87 -1.60 -29.31
N MET A 63 -7.38 -0.62 -28.56
CA MET A 63 -6.69 -0.05 -27.41
C MET A 63 -6.59 -1.09 -26.29
N ASP A 64 -7.70 -1.80 -26.03
CA ASP A 64 -7.73 -2.90 -25.06
C ASP A 64 -6.82 -4.05 -25.51
N GLU A 65 -6.86 -4.42 -26.79
CA GLU A 65 -5.97 -5.45 -27.34
C GLU A 65 -4.50 -5.09 -27.14
N THR A 66 -4.09 -3.86 -27.48
CA THR A 66 -2.70 -3.40 -27.28
C THR A 66 -2.29 -3.38 -25.81
N PHE A 67 -3.22 -3.03 -24.91
CA PHE A 67 -2.97 -3.02 -23.47
C PHE A 67 -2.77 -4.44 -22.93
N PHE A 68 -3.65 -5.38 -23.27
CA PHE A 68 -3.54 -6.76 -22.81
C PHE A 68 -2.38 -7.52 -23.47
N GLU A 69 -2.03 -7.19 -24.71
CA GLU A 69 -0.83 -7.69 -25.38
C GLU A 69 0.44 -7.20 -24.66
N MET A 70 0.51 -5.91 -24.30
CA MET A 70 1.65 -5.38 -23.55
C MET A 70 1.73 -6.00 -22.15
N LEU A 71 0.59 -6.17 -21.47
CA LEU A 71 0.50 -6.76 -20.13
C LEU A 71 0.95 -8.23 -20.13
N SER A 72 0.46 -9.03 -21.08
CA SER A 72 0.83 -10.45 -21.20
C SER A 72 2.32 -10.62 -21.51
N ASN A 73 2.85 -9.83 -22.46
CA ASN A 73 4.28 -9.84 -22.79
C ASN A 73 5.18 -9.53 -21.59
N GLU A 74 4.76 -8.61 -20.71
CA GLU A 74 5.54 -8.24 -19.53
C GLU A 74 5.44 -9.29 -18.40
N VAL A 75 4.27 -9.93 -18.26
CA VAL A 75 4.06 -11.06 -17.34
C VAL A 75 4.89 -12.28 -17.77
N ASP A 76 4.96 -12.56 -19.07
CA ASP A 76 5.71 -13.70 -19.61
C ASP A 76 7.22 -13.49 -19.55
N LYS A 77 7.72 -12.27 -19.79
CA LYS A 77 9.14 -11.92 -19.59
C LYS A 77 9.62 -12.15 -18.15
N LYS A 78 8.76 -11.95 -17.15
CA LYS A 78 9.07 -12.28 -15.75
C LYS A 78 9.14 -13.79 -15.48
N ARG A 79 8.45 -14.62 -16.26
CA ARG A 79 8.48 -16.09 -16.15
C ARG A 79 9.64 -16.72 -16.94
N SER A 80 10.08 -16.12 -18.04
CA SER A 80 11.12 -16.66 -18.92
C SER A 80 12.56 -16.43 -18.45
N SER A 81 12.79 -15.82 -17.27
CA SER A 81 14.12 -15.76 -16.64
C SER A 81 14.53 -17.07 -15.95
N SER A 82 13.76 -18.14 -16.13
CA SER A 82 14.16 -19.50 -15.73
C SER A 82 15.37 -19.94 -16.55
N MET A 83 16.53 -19.80 -15.95
CA MET A 83 17.86 -20.22 -16.39
C MET A 83 17.98 -21.75 -16.42
N GLY A 84 17.05 -22.45 -17.07
CA GLY A 84 16.93 -23.91 -17.03
C GLY A 84 17.19 -24.62 -18.37
N GLY A 85 17.19 -23.89 -19.50
CA GLY A 85 17.25 -24.51 -20.84
C GLY A 85 18.66 -24.79 -21.38
N ASN A 86 19.65 -23.95 -21.06
CA ASN A 86 20.91 -23.94 -21.82
C ASN A 86 22.07 -24.68 -21.14
N PHE A 87 21.88 -25.22 -19.92
CA PHE A 87 22.97 -25.84 -19.17
C PHE A 87 23.20 -27.32 -19.55
N LEU A 88 22.14 -28.03 -19.92
CA LEU A 88 22.23 -29.46 -20.28
C LEU A 88 22.88 -29.67 -21.66
N GLU A 89 22.63 -28.77 -22.61
CA GLU A 89 23.17 -28.88 -23.96
C GLU A 89 24.68 -28.62 -24.02
N GLY A 90 25.20 -27.75 -23.14
CA GLY A 90 26.63 -27.49 -22.98
C GLY A 90 27.41 -28.63 -22.31
N LEU A 91 26.75 -29.45 -21.47
CA LEU A 91 27.39 -30.57 -20.77
C LEU A 91 27.69 -31.76 -21.70
N PHE A 92 26.83 -32.05 -22.67
CA PHE A 92 27.06 -33.14 -23.63
C PHE A 92 28.14 -32.83 -24.67
N ALA A 93 28.40 -31.56 -24.96
CA ALA A 93 29.47 -31.14 -25.89
C ALA A 93 30.90 -31.31 -25.30
N ILE A 94 31.02 -31.44 -23.97
CA ILE A 94 32.30 -31.59 -23.25
C ILE A 94 32.75 -33.07 -23.20
N PHE A 95 31.88 -34.04 -23.51
CA PHE A 95 32.21 -35.47 -23.48
C PHE A 95 33.13 -35.90 -24.64
N ARG A 96 34.42 -35.57 -24.53
CA ARG A 96 35.51 -36.22 -25.28
C ARG A 96 35.90 -37.53 -24.59
N PRO A 97 36.30 -38.59 -25.33
CA PRO A 97 36.63 -39.91 -24.77
C PRO A 97 37.80 -39.91 -23.77
N GLN A 98 38.52 -38.80 -23.63
CA GLN A 98 39.60 -38.60 -22.65
C GLN A 98 39.08 -38.31 -21.23
N LEU A 99 37.81 -37.87 -21.07
CA LEU A 99 37.20 -37.62 -19.74
C LEU A 99 36.52 -38.86 -19.14
N ALA A 100 36.44 -39.97 -19.88
CA ALA A 100 35.80 -41.20 -19.43
C ALA A 100 36.47 -41.78 -18.17
N PHE A 101 37.80 -41.71 -18.07
CA PHE A 101 38.53 -42.17 -16.88
C PHE A 101 38.28 -41.29 -15.65
N GLY A 102 38.12 -39.98 -15.84
CA GLY A 102 37.79 -39.05 -14.75
C GLY A 102 36.39 -39.31 -14.19
N ILE A 103 35.43 -39.55 -15.08
CA ILE A 103 34.05 -39.90 -14.70
C ILE A 103 34.00 -41.29 -14.07
N LEU A 104 34.79 -42.25 -14.55
CA LEU A 104 34.90 -43.58 -13.96
C LEU A 104 35.48 -43.52 -12.54
N LEU A 105 36.57 -42.77 -12.34
CA LEU A 105 37.15 -42.56 -11.01
C LEU A 105 36.20 -41.83 -10.06
N LEU A 106 35.46 -40.85 -10.57
CA LEU A 106 34.47 -40.11 -9.80
C LEU A 106 33.27 -41.00 -9.43
N ALA A 107 32.81 -41.86 -10.34
CA ALA A 107 31.75 -42.83 -10.07
C ALA A 107 32.19 -43.88 -9.05
N ILE A 108 33.43 -44.38 -9.14
CA ILE A 108 34.00 -45.30 -8.16
C ILE A 108 34.18 -44.62 -6.80
N GLY A 109 34.68 -43.38 -6.78
CA GLY A 109 34.84 -42.58 -5.56
C GLY A 109 33.50 -42.30 -4.86
N LEU A 110 32.46 -41.95 -5.62
CA LEU A 110 31.10 -41.77 -5.10
C LEU A 110 30.50 -43.10 -4.63
N GLY A 111 30.70 -44.20 -5.36
CA GLY A 111 30.20 -45.52 -4.98
C GLY A 111 30.86 -46.04 -3.71
N ALA A 112 32.18 -45.91 -3.60
CA ALA A 112 32.92 -46.25 -2.39
C ALA A 112 32.55 -45.32 -1.22
N GLY A 113 32.41 -44.01 -1.48
CA GLY A 113 31.96 -43.03 -0.50
C GLY A 113 30.56 -43.33 0.04
N TYR A 114 29.64 -43.77 -0.82
CA TYR A 114 28.30 -44.18 -0.42
C TYR A 114 28.31 -45.48 0.40
N TYR A 115 29.19 -46.43 0.06
CA TYR A 115 29.28 -47.72 0.75
C TYR A 115 30.00 -47.63 2.11
N LEU A 116 30.95 -46.69 2.27
CA LEU A 116 31.66 -46.44 3.51
C LEU A 116 31.04 -45.34 4.38
N ALA A 117 30.00 -44.64 3.90
CA ALA A 117 29.26 -43.68 4.71
C ALA A 117 28.53 -44.41 5.86
N PRO A 118 28.83 -44.09 7.14
CA PRO A 118 28.06 -44.62 8.25
C PRO A 118 26.62 -44.15 8.11
N SER A 119 25.66 -45.02 8.37
CA SER A 119 24.22 -44.73 8.29
C SER A 119 23.82 -43.66 9.31
N MET A 120 24.03 -42.39 8.97
CA MET A 120 23.37 -41.25 9.58
C MET A 120 22.05 -41.06 8.83
N GLY A 121 20.96 -40.96 9.60
CA GLY A 121 19.60 -41.28 9.17
C GLY A 121 19.14 -40.65 7.86
N ARG A 122 18.31 -41.41 7.13
CA ARG A 122 17.47 -40.94 6.03
C ARG A 122 16.73 -39.68 6.45
N ASN A 123 17.17 -38.53 5.94
CA ASN A 123 16.34 -37.37 5.77
C ASN A 123 16.14 -37.17 4.26
N GLU A 124 14.88 -36.90 3.92
CA GLU A 124 14.30 -36.48 2.64
C GLU A 124 15.20 -35.56 1.79
N PRO A 125 15.01 -35.52 0.45
CA PRO A 125 15.90 -34.85 -0.49
C PRO A 125 16.09 -33.37 -0.12
N THR A 126 17.36 -33.00 -0.05
CA THR A 126 17.88 -31.67 0.24
C THR A 126 17.26 -30.62 -0.68
N GLN A 127 16.15 -30.01 -0.23
CA GLN A 127 15.92 -28.60 -0.52
C GLN A 127 17.15 -27.87 0.01
N ILE A 128 17.71 -26.98 -0.80
CA ILE A 128 18.75 -26.06 -0.37
C ILE A 128 18.13 -25.25 0.78
N SER A 129 18.39 -25.66 2.03
CA SER A 129 18.13 -24.83 3.20
C SER A 129 19.10 -23.66 3.10
N VAL A 130 18.69 -22.63 2.37
CA VAL A 130 19.16 -21.29 2.67
C VAL A 130 18.82 -21.09 4.14
N ASN A 131 19.82 -20.79 4.97
CA ASN A 131 19.60 -20.44 6.37
C ASN A 131 18.42 -19.48 6.45
N GLY A 132 17.31 -19.88 7.08
CA GLY A 132 16.11 -19.06 7.19
C GLY A 132 16.41 -17.66 7.75
N ASN A 133 17.40 -17.58 8.64
CA ASN A 133 17.88 -16.34 9.26
C ASN A 133 18.56 -15.38 8.26
N GLU A 134 19.37 -15.88 7.33
CA GLU A 134 20.03 -15.03 6.31
C GLU A 134 19.00 -14.44 5.34
N THR A 135 17.94 -15.20 5.01
CA THR A 135 16.84 -14.68 4.18
C THR A 135 15.94 -13.67 4.91
N ALA A 136 15.81 -13.79 6.24
CA ALA A 136 15.02 -12.89 7.04
C ALA A 136 15.72 -11.53 7.15
N GLU A 137 17.03 -11.51 7.43
CA GLU A 137 17.81 -10.28 7.53
C GLU A 137 17.86 -9.51 6.19
N VAL A 138 18.03 -10.22 5.07
CA VAL A 138 18.00 -9.60 3.73
C VAL A 138 16.63 -9.00 3.42
N ARG A 139 15.54 -9.72 3.74
CA ARG A 139 14.17 -9.21 3.54
C ARG A 139 13.87 -8.02 4.46
N GLN A 140 14.36 -8.05 5.69
CA GLN A 140 14.25 -6.91 6.60
C GLN A 140 14.94 -5.67 6.04
N LYS A 141 16.18 -5.80 5.55
CA LYS A 141 16.88 -4.68 4.89
C LYS A 141 16.10 -4.16 3.69
N LEU A 142 15.52 -5.05 2.87
CA LEU A 142 14.66 -4.66 1.76
C LEU A 142 13.46 -3.81 2.24
N VAL A 143 12.76 -4.24 3.29
CA VAL A 143 11.65 -3.47 3.88
C VAL A 143 12.12 -2.09 4.29
N LEU A 144 13.21 -1.99 5.06
CA LEU A 144 13.73 -0.72 5.54
C LEU A 144 14.16 0.21 4.39
N THR A 145 14.84 -0.34 3.39
CA THR A 145 15.25 0.43 2.20
C THR A 145 14.05 0.91 1.40
N LEU A 146 13.00 0.10 1.25
CA LEU A 146 11.78 0.48 0.55
C LEU A 146 11.01 1.56 1.31
N LEU A 147 10.91 1.47 2.64
CA LEU A 147 10.26 2.47 3.50
C LEU A 147 10.99 3.82 3.53
N ASP A 148 12.30 3.85 3.26
CA ASP A 148 13.08 5.09 3.19
C ASP A 148 13.05 5.76 1.79
N GLN A 149 12.45 5.11 0.80
CA GLN A 149 12.43 5.66 -0.56
C GLN A 149 11.58 6.94 -0.65
N PRO A 150 11.93 7.88 -1.54
CA PRO A 150 11.15 9.11 -1.76
C PRO A 150 9.77 8.84 -2.39
N SER A 151 9.62 7.76 -3.15
CA SER A 151 8.35 7.40 -3.80
C SER A 151 7.38 6.74 -2.84
N ALA A 152 6.16 7.27 -2.75
CA ALA A 152 5.09 6.68 -1.94
C ALA A 152 4.74 5.23 -2.37
N ASN A 153 4.81 4.92 -3.68
CA ASN A 153 4.56 3.56 -4.16
C ASN A 153 5.61 2.56 -3.68
N GLN A 154 6.89 2.97 -3.61
CA GLN A 154 7.96 2.12 -3.08
C GLN A 154 7.81 1.93 -1.57
N ARG A 155 7.41 2.97 -0.83
CA ARG A 155 7.11 2.82 0.60
C ARG A 155 5.91 1.90 0.85
N LEU A 156 4.84 2.01 0.05
CA LEU A 156 3.73 1.04 0.08
C LEU A 156 4.20 -0.39 -0.21
N GLN A 157 5.11 -0.57 -1.18
CA GLN A 157 5.71 -1.87 -1.43
C GLN A 157 6.49 -2.35 -0.20
N GLY A 158 7.24 -1.48 0.47
CA GLY A 158 7.94 -1.81 1.73
C GLY A 158 7.00 -2.30 2.83
N VAL A 159 5.86 -1.63 3.02
CA VAL A 159 4.79 -2.10 3.93
C VAL A 159 4.26 -3.46 3.48
N GLY A 160 4.04 -3.67 2.19
CA GLY A 160 3.59 -4.94 1.63
C GLY A 160 4.60 -6.09 1.81
N GLU A 161 5.90 -5.82 1.67
CA GLU A 161 6.96 -6.79 1.96
C GLU A 161 7.01 -7.11 3.46
N ALA A 162 6.76 -6.13 4.33
CA ALA A 162 6.68 -6.36 5.77
C ALA A 162 5.54 -7.32 6.13
N ASN A 163 4.41 -7.33 5.41
CA ASN A 163 3.29 -8.26 5.65
C ASN A 163 3.61 -9.73 5.36
N LYS A 164 4.74 -10.03 4.70
CA LYS A 164 5.12 -11.40 4.36
C LYS A 164 5.88 -12.10 5.48
N PHE A 165 6.23 -11.40 6.55
CA PHE A 165 6.82 -12.02 7.72
C PHE A 165 5.73 -12.68 8.57
N GLU A 166 6.02 -13.87 9.09
CA GLU A 166 5.18 -14.48 10.12
C GLU A 166 5.30 -13.71 11.44
N ASN A 167 6.53 -13.31 11.78
CA ASN A 167 6.83 -12.43 12.90
C ASN A 167 7.84 -11.38 12.44
N ALA A 168 7.47 -10.10 12.53
CA ALA A 168 8.39 -9.00 12.31
C ALA A 168 9.23 -8.75 13.57
N ASP A 169 10.51 -8.42 13.38
CA ASP A 169 11.37 -8.01 14.47
C ASP A 169 11.06 -6.57 14.94
N ASP A 170 11.61 -6.19 16.08
CA ASP A 170 11.40 -4.86 16.67
C ASP A 170 11.84 -3.72 15.76
N ILE A 171 12.81 -3.96 14.87
CA ILE A 171 13.32 -2.94 13.95
C ILE A 171 12.28 -2.65 12.86
N VAL A 172 11.72 -3.70 12.23
CA VAL A 172 10.65 -3.56 11.24
C VAL A 172 9.41 -2.94 11.88
N ILE A 173 9.04 -3.38 13.08
CA ILE A 173 7.89 -2.82 13.79
C ILE A 173 8.08 -1.32 14.08
N LYS A 174 9.26 -0.92 14.57
CA LYS A 174 9.56 0.50 14.81
C LYS A 174 9.52 1.31 13.51
N ALA A 175 10.02 0.75 12.41
CA ALA A 175 9.94 1.40 11.10
C ALA A 175 8.49 1.59 10.66
N LEU A 176 7.64 0.57 10.76
CA LEU A 176 6.21 0.68 10.45
C LEU A 176 5.48 1.70 11.36
N LEU A 177 5.81 1.75 12.65
CA LEU A 177 5.29 2.77 13.56
C LEU A 177 5.78 4.18 13.20
N GLN A 178 7.04 4.32 12.76
CA GLN A 178 7.54 5.60 12.26
C GLN A 178 6.82 6.02 10.99
N THR A 179 6.61 5.09 10.04
CA THR A 179 5.83 5.30 8.82
C THR A 179 4.41 5.74 9.16
N LEU A 180 3.71 5.06 10.07
CA LEU A 180 2.38 5.44 10.55
C LEU A 180 2.35 6.89 11.07
N ASN A 181 3.34 7.31 11.86
CA ASN A 181 3.28 8.63 12.48
C ASN A 181 3.77 9.77 11.57
N HIS A 182 4.68 9.50 10.64
CA HIS A 182 5.43 10.57 9.96
C HIS A 182 5.42 10.50 8.43
N ASP A 183 4.88 9.44 7.80
CA ASP A 183 4.85 9.42 6.34
C ASP A 183 3.97 10.56 5.81
N PRO A 184 4.46 11.34 4.83
CA PRO A 184 3.69 12.44 4.27
C PRO A 184 2.43 11.97 3.54
N ASN A 185 2.39 10.72 3.07
CA ASN A 185 1.25 10.18 2.35
C ASN A 185 0.31 9.42 3.29
N VAL A 186 -0.94 9.89 3.39
CA VAL A 186 -2.00 9.29 4.23
C VAL A 186 -2.24 7.81 3.89
N ASN A 187 -2.14 7.41 2.62
CA ASN A 187 -2.36 6.03 2.20
C ASN A 187 -1.24 5.11 2.69
N VAL A 188 0.02 5.58 2.72
CA VAL A 188 1.14 4.81 3.27
C VAL A 188 0.95 4.64 4.78
N ARG A 189 0.53 5.70 5.48
CA ARG A 189 0.19 5.62 6.91
C ARG A 189 -0.92 4.62 7.18
N LEU A 190 -1.97 4.61 6.35
CA LEU A 190 -3.09 3.67 6.48
C LEU A 190 -2.62 2.23 6.29
N ALA A 191 -1.86 1.97 5.23
CA ALA A 191 -1.26 0.66 4.98
C ALA A 191 -0.36 0.22 6.15
N ALA A 192 0.37 1.14 6.79
CA ALA A 192 1.18 0.84 7.96
C ALA A 192 0.31 0.43 9.16
N VAL A 193 -0.85 1.06 9.40
CA VAL A 193 -1.81 0.59 10.42
C VAL A 193 -2.26 -0.83 10.12
N GLU A 194 -2.70 -1.09 8.88
CA GLU A 194 -3.17 -2.40 8.44
C GLU A 194 -2.08 -3.46 8.60
N SER A 195 -0.84 -3.14 8.23
CA SER A 195 0.31 -4.03 8.41
C SER A 195 0.58 -4.34 9.87
N LEU A 196 0.54 -3.33 10.74
CA LEU A 196 0.72 -3.49 12.18
C LEU A 196 -0.36 -4.38 12.81
N THR A 197 -1.55 -4.54 12.19
CA THR A 197 -2.57 -5.45 12.70
C THR A 197 -2.14 -6.91 12.71
N ASN A 198 -1.22 -7.31 11.82
CA ASN A 198 -0.68 -8.67 11.77
C ASN A 198 0.23 -8.98 12.98
N TYR A 199 0.62 -7.97 13.76
CA TYR A 199 1.63 -8.07 14.82
C TYR A 199 1.09 -7.61 16.19
N VAL A 200 -0.23 -7.55 16.38
CA VAL A 200 -0.88 -7.01 17.60
C VAL A 200 -0.61 -7.83 18.87
N ASP A 201 -0.17 -9.08 18.72
CA ASP A 201 0.29 -9.90 19.84
C ASP A 201 1.60 -9.37 20.45
N ASN A 202 2.37 -8.58 19.71
CA ASN A 202 3.53 -7.87 20.23
C ASN A 202 3.08 -6.62 21.02
N PRO A 203 3.40 -6.53 22.33
CA PRO A 203 3.03 -5.36 23.15
C PRO A 203 3.57 -4.03 22.64
N LEU A 204 4.72 -4.04 21.96
CA LEU A 204 5.32 -2.83 21.36
C LEU A 204 4.42 -2.25 20.26
N VAL A 205 3.76 -3.11 19.48
CA VAL A 205 2.80 -2.72 18.44
C VAL A 205 1.57 -2.07 19.07
N ARG A 206 0.95 -2.74 20.06
CA ARG A 206 -0.23 -2.20 20.76
C ARG A 206 0.05 -0.84 21.39
N GLN A 207 1.15 -0.73 22.13
CA GLN A 207 1.54 0.54 22.75
C GLN A 207 1.84 1.62 21.71
N GLY A 208 2.48 1.25 20.60
CA GLY A 208 2.75 2.14 19.48
C GLY A 208 1.47 2.69 18.85
N LEU A 209 0.52 1.81 18.53
CA LEU A 209 -0.79 2.18 17.96
C LEU A 209 -1.58 3.10 18.89
N VAL A 210 -1.59 2.82 20.19
CA VAL A 210 -2.25 3.67 21.21
C VAL A 210 -1.62 5.07 21.24
N LYS A 211 -0.29 5.16 21.24
CA LYS A 211 0.41 6.45 21.20
C LYS A 211 0.15 7.21 19.90
N SER A 212 0.00 6.50 18.78
CA SER A 212 -0.26 7.10 17.48
C SER A 212 -1.61 7.81 17.39
N ILE A 213 -2.60 7.47 18.21
CA ILE A 213 -3.94 8.10 18.20
C ILE A 213 -3.86 9.63 18.29
N ALA A 214 -3.03 10.15 19.19
CA ALA A 214 -2.89 11.58 19.41
C ALA A 214 -2.16 12.31 18.26
N ASN A 215 -1.42 11.59 17.43
CA ASN A 215 -0.60 12.14 16.35
C ASN A 215 -1.33 12.16 14.99
N GLN A 216 -2.52 11.55 14.89
CA GLN A 216 -3.23 11.48 13.62
C GLN A 216 -4.19 12.67 13.47
N GLU A 217 -4.01 13.43 12.40
CA GLU A 217 -4.93 14.52 12.01
C GLU A 217 -5.97 14.07 10.98
N SER A 218 -5.65 13.02 10.21
CA SER A 218 -6.52 12.54 9.14
C SER A 218 -7.75 11.80 9.69
N PRO A 219 -8.99 12.19 9.33
CA PRO A 219 -10.21 11.54 9.78
C PRO A 219 -10.24 10.03 9.53
N ILE A 220 -9.74 9.57 8.38
CA ILE A 220 -9.71 8.14 8.04
C ILE A 220 -8.76 7.36 8.95
N LEU A 221 -7.60 7.91 9.32
CA LEU A 221 -6.68 7.26 10.26
C LEU A 221 -7.23 7.25 11.68
N GLN A 222 -7.84 8.35 12.12
CA GLN A 222 -8.49 8.43 13.43
C GLN A 222 -9.59 7.38 13.57
N ILE A 223 -10.44 7.25 12.55
CA ILE A 223 -11.51 6.23 12.52
C ILE A 223 -10.92 4.82 12.46
N THR A 224 -9.87 4.60 11.66
CA THR A 224 -9.24 3.28 11.52
C THR A 224 -8.62 2.83 12.83
N LEU A 225 -7.87 3.70 13.51
CA LEU A 225 -7.33 3.42 14.83
C LEU A 225 -8.45 3.18 15.85
N ALA A 226 -9.53 3.97 15.83
CA ALA A 226 -10.69 3.74 16.70
C ALA A 226 -11.29 2.34 16.52
N ASN A 227 -11.47 1.91 15.27
CA ASN A 227 -11.98 0.58 14.95
C ASN A 227 -11.04 -0.53 15.45
N LEU A 228 -9.75 -0.33 15.22
CA LEU A 228 -8.73 -1.28 15.64
C LEU A 228 -8.72 -1.42 17.16
N MET A 229 -8.77 -0.31 17.90
CA MET A 229 -8.79 -0.37 19.37
C MET A 229 -10.03 -1.07 19.91
N VAL A 230 -11.19 -0.92 19.26
CA VAL A 230 -12.42 -1.67 19.59
C VAL A 230 -12.25 -3.16 19.33
N ALA A 231 -11.73 -3.52 18.15
CA ALA A 231 -11.49 -4.91 17.78
C ALA A 231 -10.51 -5.60 18.73
N LEU A 232 -9.47 -4.88 19.18
CA LEU A 232 -8.47 -5.37 20.11
C LEU A 232 -8.90 -5.26 21.59
N GLN A 233 -10.04 -4.65 21.89
CA GLN A 233 -10.48 -4.34 23.26
C GLN A 233 -9.39 -3.61 24.08
N GLU A 234 -8.68 -2.68 23.44
CA GLU A 234 -7.53 -2.00 24.01
C GLU A 234 -7.94 -0.86 24.95
N LYS A 235 -8.07 -1.16 26.24
CA LYS A 235 -8.47 -0.19 27.27
C LYS A 235 -7.51 0.99 27.40
N ALA A 236 -6.22 0.82 27.07
CA ALA A 236 -5.24 1.90 27.12
C ALA A 236 -5.53 3.03 26.10
N SER A 237 -6.37 2.77 25.09
CA SER A 237 -6.77 3.76 24.08
C SER A 237 -7.81 4.78 24.56
N ILE A 238 -8.52 4.51 25.66
CA ILE A 238 -9.62 5.36 26.14
C ILE A 238 -9.15 6.78 26.45
N GLU A 239 -8.03 6.93 27.16
CA GLU A 239 -7.52 8.25 27.53
C GLU A 239 -7.03 9.06 26.31
N PRO A 240 -6.23 8.50 25.37
CA PRO A 240 -5.95 9.15 24.10
C PRO A 240 -7.19 9.59 23.32
N PHE A 241 -8.23 8.75 23.27
CA PHE A 241 -9.49 9.11 22.63
C PHE A 241 -10.22 10.26 23.33
N ARG A 242 -10.24 10.26 24.67
CA ARG A 242 -10.79 11.39 25.46
C ARG A 242 -10.01 12.69 25.22
N GLN A 243 -8.71 12.61 25.03
CA GLN A 243 -7.89 13.77 24.67
C GLN A 243 -8.23 14.27 23.26
N LEU A 244 -8.40 13.36 22.30
CA LEU A 244 -8.79 13.70 20.93
C LEU A 244 -10.17 14.39 20.87
N LEU A 245 -11.15 13.94 21.67
CA LEU A 245 -12.48 14.55 21.78
C LEU A 245 -12.48 16.00 22.32
N LYS A 246 -11.41 16.43 23.01
CA LYS A 246 -11.28 17.80 23.53
C LYS A 246 -10.80 18.80 22.46
N GLN A 247 -10.38 18.32 21.29
CA GLN A 247 -9.89 19.19 20.22
C GLN A 247 -11.05 19.94 19.55
N LYS A 248 -10.91 21.27 19.41
CA LYS A 248 -12.00 22.15 18.93
C LYS A 248 -12.39 21.95 17.46
N GLN A 249 -11.52 21.36 16.64
CA GLN A 249 -11.70 21.21 15.20
C GLN A 249 -11.89 19.74 14.76
N LEU A 250 -12.29 18.86 15.68
CA LEU A 250 -12.52 17.46 15.35
C LEU A 250 -13.76 17.30 14.47
N ASP A 251 -13.63 16.55 13.37
CA ASP A 251 -14.74 16.22 12.50
C ASP A 251 -15.89 15.53 13.26
N THR A 252 -17.13 15.87 12.90
CA THR A 252 -18.32 15.39 13.62
C THR A 252 -18.54 13.88 13.49
N THR A 253 -18.14 13.27 12.37
CA THR A 253 -18.21 11.83 12.14
C THR A 253 -17.15 11.13 12.97
N VAL A 254 -15.94 11.67 13.00
CA VAL A 254 -14.85 11.16 13.85
C VAL A 254 -15.24 11.22 15.33
N LYS A 255 -15.80 12.35 15.78
CA LYS A 255 -16.25 12.52 17.17
C LYS A 255 -17.23 11.42 17.58
N LYS A 256 -18.31 11.23 16.81
CA LYS A 256 -19.30 10.17 17.05
C LYS A 256 -18.67 8.78 17.05
N ARG A 257 -17.73 8.54 16.13
CA ARG A 257 -17.04 7.25 16.04
C ARG A 257 -16.19 6.99 17.27
N ILE A 258 -15.45 7.98 17.76
CA ILE A 258 -14.61 7.86 18.95
C ILE A 258 -15.46 7.65 20.20
N GLU A 259 -16.54 8.42 20.39
CA GLU A 259 -17.48 8.24 21.50
C GLU A 259 -18.01 6.80 21.56
N LYS A 260 -18.52 6.30 20.43
CA LYS A 260 -18.98 4.90 20.30
C LYS A 260 -17.87 3.88 20.57
N SER A 261 -16.63 4.19 20.16
CA SER A 261 -15.48 3.31 20.36
C SER A 261 -15.12 3.20 21.84
N ILE A 262 -15.15 4.31 22.58
CA ILE A 262 -14.95 4.32 24.04
C ILE A 262 -16.03 3.46 24.72
N GLU A 263 -17.30 3.65 24.38
CA GLU A 263 -18.40 2.86 24.95
C GLU A 263 -18.27 1.36 24.69
N SER A 264 -17.71 0.97 23.54
CA SER A 264 -17.56 -0.43 23.13
C SER A 264 -16.36 -1.16 23.77
N ILE A 265 -15.45 -0.42 24.41
CA ILE A 265 -14.23 -0.96 25.04
C ILE A 265 -14.38 -1.07 26.57
N ILE A 266 -15.33 -0.34 27.15
CA ILE A 266 -15.62 -0.31 28.60
C ILE A 266 -16.30 -1.61 29.01
#